data_AF-A0A3D3NUV8-F1
#
_entry.id   AF-A0A3D3NUV8-F1
#
_cell.length_a   1.000
_cell.length_b   1.000
_cell.length_c   1.000
_cell.angle_alpha   90.00
_cell.angle_beta   90.00
_cell.angle_gamma   90.00
#
_symmetry.space_group_name_H-M   'P 1'
#
loop_
_entity.id
_entity.type
_entity.pdbx_description
1 polymer ?
#
loop_
_entity_poly.entity_id
_entity_poly.type
_entity_poly.pdbx_seq_one_letter_code
_entity_poly.pdbx_strand_id
1 'polypeptide(L)'
;MKNHPASFARLETLEARLAPAGIVALNLSGSLLTITGDAFGNEIGISEAGGMWTVEALPGSATEFSLNRGPLLSSVTFAAPASIRANLGAGDDVLLLSGLTMSGYLTVNAGDGSDTLDLTSTFINGAVTAGMGNGDDVFTAGGDLFFGRGLNVNLGAGADTFELNATSLLANAAITAKGAGTPVDLQSFTLAAADGLVKGAVTLSATGNAPADFIIGDLPDDLLTVTGALNLSAGAGEDHVFLSGTLDIAGMLNIRLGNGVNLVRSDDLGDLFARGLFYGGGSGTDELILLGRDLDLATTLTFNGGAGTNRLELDQTGFTTIGGALTYNGGAGVDVLLIGGADTLVGGLVAMNAGAGENAFGLNSVLASVGSVRFTGGAGNDVVDIGENTGASDLVTVRGAVNVNTGAGSADVLVRDADIHGALNITTNSPFGGIDLVRILDSDVRGAMMTRMNGGADSDVIVRDSIFDRNATIHTGNGDDLVEFDTDTDVSSIFSVFHGYVRVYLGAGNDIFLAGSNPAVNTVGNDFRGYVDVHGGAGYDRVYFMDPAYNNIFPGGEPLAFTTEEVY
;
A
#
# COMPACT_ATOMS: atom_id res chain seq x y z
N MET A 1 38.31 -25.11 -93.22
CA MET A 1 37.76 -24.32 -92.09
C MET A 1 37.68 -25.25 -90.89
N LYS A 2 38.53 -25.02 -89.88
CA LYS A 2 38.63 -25.85 -88.67
C LYS A 2 37.67 -25.30 -87.62
N ASN A 3 36.73 -26.13 -87.15
CA ASN A 3 35.88 -25.82 -86.01
C ASN A 3 36.59 -26.23 -84.72
N HIS A 4 36.91 -25.26 -83.86
CA HIS A 4 37.27 -25.50 -82.46
C HIS A 4 35.99 -25.47 -81.60
N PRO A 5 35.74 -26.46 -80.72
CA PRO A 5 34.64 -26.41 -79.78
C PRO A 5 34.94 -25.40 -78.66
N ALA A 6 33.95 -24.58 -78.32
CA ALA A 6 34.02 -23.62 -77.24
C ALA A 6 34.18 -24.34 -75.89
N SER A 7 35.24 -23.98 -75.16
CA SER A 7 35.44 -24.34 -73.75
C SER A 7 34.46 -23.53 -72.91
N PHE A 8 33.47 -24.20 -72.31
CA PHE A 8 32.70 -23.63 -71.22
C PHE A 8 33.50 -23.84 -69.92
N ALA A 9 34.01 -22.76 -69.35
CA ALA A 9 34.49 -22.77 -67.98
C ALA A 9 33.31 -23.08 -67.07
N ARG A 10 33.35 -24.21 -66.36
CA ARG A 10 32.44 -24.45 -65.23
C ARG A 10 32.90 -23.56 -64.09
N LEU A 11 32.11 -22.53 -63.79
CA LEU A 11 32.20 -21.84 -62.51
C LEU A 11 31.63 -22.83 -61.47
N GLU A 12 32.49 -23.51 -60.74
CA GLU A 12 32.05 -24.22 -59.54
C GLU A 12 31.65 -23.15 -58.51
N THR A 13 30.39 -23.18 -58.08
CA THR A 13 29.92 -22.35 -56.96
C THR A 13 30.71 -22.77 -55.72
N LEU A 14 31.40 -21.82 -55.07
CA LEU A 14 31.93 -22.02 -53.72
C LEU A 14 30.82 -22.61 -52.85
N GLU A 15 31.10 -23.72 -52.17
CA GLU A 15 30.23 -24.19 -51.09
C GLU A 15 30.04 -23.04 -50.09
N ALA A 16 28.79 -22.80 -49.69
CA ALA A 16 28.52 -21.88 -48.60
C ALA A 16 29.26 -22.41 -47.37
N ARG A 17 30.32 -21.72 -46.97
CA ARG A 17 30.84 -21.86 -45.62
C ARG A 17 29.71 -21.35 -44.72
N LEU A 18 28.87 -22.26 -44.22
CA LEU A 18 28.12 -22.03 -43.00
C LEU A 18 29.15 -21.48 -42.01
N ALA A 19 29.03 -20.20 -41.67
CA ALA A 19 29.84 -19.64 -40.60
C ALA A 19 29.59 -20.52 -39.37
N PRO A 20 30.64 -20.94 -38.63
CA PRO A 20 30.43 -21.67 -37.39
C PRO A 20 29.52 -20.84 -36.49
N ALA A 21 28.63 -21.54 -35.80
CA ALA A 21 27.74 -20.99 -34.80
C ALA A 21 28.51 -20.48 -33.58
N GLY A 22 27.81 -19.74 -32.70
CA GLY A 22 28.33 -19.03 -31.53
C GLY A 22 29.58 -19.65 -30.91
N ILE A 23 30.75 -19.03 -31.13
CA ILE A 23 32.02 -19.50 -30.58
C ILE A 23 32.28 -18.80 -29.25
N VAL A 24 32.36 -19.60 -28.19
CA VAL A 24 32.64 -19.12 -26.84
C VAL A 24 34.08 -19.44 -26.46
N ALA A 25 34.86 -18.40 -26.13
CA ALA A 25 36.20 -18.55 -25.60
C ALA A 25 36.16 -18.74 -24.08
N LEU A 26 36.70 -19.86 -23.60
CA LEU A 26 36.89 -20.15 -22.18
C LEU A 26 38.37 -19.96 -21.82
N ASN A 27 38.68 -19.06 -20.90
CA ASN A 27 40.03 -18.85 -20.39
C ASN A 27 40.10 -19.14 -18.89
N LEU A 28 40.72 -20.26 -18.53
CA LEU A 28 40.93 -20.66 -17.14
C LEU A 28 42.33 -20.25 -16.69
N SER A 29 42.40 -19.23 -15.84
CA SER A 29 43.65 -18.71 -15.29
C SER A 29 43.61 -18.70 -13.75
N GLY A 30 44.41 -19.57 -13.14
CA GLY A 30 44.35 -19.79 -11.69
C GLY A 30 42.99 -20.31 -11.27
N SER A 31 42.29 -19.57 -10.40
CA SER A 31 40.95 -19.90 -9.90
C SER A 31 39.83 -19.09 -10.56
N LEU A 32 40.08 -18.44 -11.70
CA LEU A 32 39.10 -17.65 -12.44
C LEU A 32 38.83 -18.28 -13.81
N LEU A 33 37.57 -18.58 -14.09
CA LEU A 33 37.07 -18.83 -15.44
C LEU A 33 36.60 -17.51 -16.05
N THR A 34 37.20 -17.13 -17.17
CA THR A 34 36.67 -16.05 -18.02
C THR A 34 35.96 -16.67 -19.22
N ILE A 35 34.72 -16.28 -19.43
CA ILE A 35 33.88 -16.65 -20.57
C ILE A 35 33.77 -15.43 -21.46
N THR A 36 34.00 -15.59 -22.75
CA THR A 36 33.84 -14.52 -23.74
C THR A 36 33.07 -15.08 -24.91
N GLY A 37 31.84 -14.61 -25.08
CA GLY A 37 31.01 -14.94 -26.22
C GLY A 37 31.40 -14.15 -27.46
N ASP A 38 30.57 -14.24 -28.49
CA ASP A 38 30.78 -13.56 -29.77
C ASP A 38 29.69 -12.53 -30.09
N ALA A 39 29.22 -12.49 -31.34
CA ALA A 39 28.17 -11.56 -31.78
C ALA A 39 26.90 -12.31 -32.21
N PHE A 40 26.87 -13.62 -31.96
CA PHE A 40 25.72 -14.49 -32.17
C PHE A 40 25.23 -14.95 -30.80
N GLY A 41 23.97 -15.36 -30.71
CA GLY A 41 23.46 -15.98 -29.49
C GLY A 41 24.29 -17.21 -29.09
N ASN A 42 24.70 -17.25 -27.83
CA ASN A 42 25.50 -18.31 -27.23
C ASN A 42 24.68 -19.00 -26.13
N GLU A 43 24.48 -20.31 -26.24
CA GLU A 43 23.70 -21.08 -25.25
C GLU A 43 24.62 -21.98 -24.43
N ILE A 44 24.88 -21.59 -23.19
CA ILE A 44 25.93 -22.13 -22.32
C ILE A 44 25.30 -22.73 -21.06
N GLY A 45 25.51 -24.03 -20.84
CA GLY A 45 25.23 -24.69 -19.57
C GLY A 45 26.50 -24.97 -18.78
N ILE A 46 26.48 -24.71 -17.47
CA ILE A 46 27.56 -25.07 -16.54
C ILE A 46 26.97 -25.85 -15.36
N SER A 47 27.49 -27.05 -15.13
CA SER A 47 27.12 -27.91 -14.01
C SER A 47 28.35 -28.39 -13.23
N GLU A 48 28.17 -28.71 -11.95
CA GLU A 48 29.21 -29.26 -11.08
C GLU A 48 28.92 -30.73 -10.73
N ALA A 49 29.96 -31.57 -10.81
CA ALA A 49 29.92 -32.93 -10.31
C ALA A 49 31.30 -33.37 -9.81
N GLY A 50 31.40 -33.64 -8.50
CA GLY A 50 32.60 -34.25 -7.91
C GLY A 50 33.84 -33.36 -7.93
N GLY A 51 33.68 -32.05 -7.79
CA GLY A 51 34.73 -31.04 -7.84
C GLY A 51 35.15 -30.64 -9.26
N MET A 52 34.46 -31.15 -10.27
CA MET A 52 34.69 -30.83 -11.68
C MET A 52 33.50 -30.04 -12.21
N TRP A 53 33.77 -28.99 -12.98
CA TRP A 53 32.75 -28.29 -13.74
C TRP A 53 32.76 -28.77 -15.18
N THR A 54 31.56 -28.95 -15.73
CA THR A 54 31.34 -29.20 -17.15
C THR A 54 30.66 -27.98 -17.74
N VAL A 55 31.28 -27.39 -18.76
CA VAL A 55 30.67 -26.37 -19.62
C VAL A 55 30.23 -27.08 -20.90
N GLU A 56 28.97 -26.94 -21.28
CA GLU A 56 28.41 -27.58 -22.47
C GLU A 56 27.39 -26.70 -23.18
N ALA A 57 27.14 -27.00 -24.45
CA ALA A 57 26.14 -26.31 -25.24
C ALA A 57 24.75 -26.83 -24.82
N LEU A 58 23.77 -25.94 -24.66
CA LEU A 58 22.41 -26.37 -24.36
C LEU A 58 21.83 -27.23 -25.51
N PRO A 59 20.88 -28.15 -25.22
CA PRO A 59 20.35 -29.06 -26.22
C PRO A 59 19.77 -28.33 -27.45
N GLY A 60 20.32 -28.61 -28.63
CA GLY A 60 19.89 -28.01 -29.89
C GLY A 60 20.70 -26.78 -30.30
N SER A 61 21.53 -26.25 -29.41
CA SER A 61 22.45 -25.17 -29.73
C SER A 61 23.61 -25.65 -30.61
N ALA A 62 24.11 -24.74 -31.43
CA ALA A 62 25.32 -24.93 -32.21
C ALA A 62 26.55 -24.24 -31.57
N THR A 63 26.42 -23.77 -30.33
CA THR A 63 27.51 -23.16 -29.55
C THR A 63 28.71 -24.11 -29.42
N GLU A 64 29.92 -23.62 -29.67
CA GLU A 64 31.17 -24.36 -29.49
C GLU A 64 32.16 -23.62 -28.57
N PHE A 65 32.92 -24.37 -27.77
CA PHE A 65 33.83 -23.81 -26.76
C PHE A 65 35.29 -24.01 -27.13
N SER A 66 36.11 -22.96 -26.99
CA SER A 66 37.57 -23.06 -27.04
C SER A 66 38.18 -22.80 -25.67
N LEU A 67 38.65 -23.86 -24.99
CA LEU A 67 39.36 -23.73 -23.71
C LEU A 67 40.84 -23.36 -23.91
N ASN A 68 41.26 -22.22 -23.37
CA ASN A 68 42.64 -21.72 -23.40
C ASN A 68 43.24 -21.71 -24.83
N ARG A 69 42.43 -21.35 -25.83
CA ARG A 69 42.75 -21.40 -27.27
C ARG A 69 42.98 -22.81 -27.83
N GLY A 70 42.38 -23.82 -27.20
CA GLY A 70 42.35 -25.19 -27.66
C GLY A 70 41.37 -25.43 -28.83
N PRO A 71 41.18 -26.69 -29.24
CA PRO A 71 40.19 -27.05 -30.25
C PRO A 71 38.78 -26.66 -29.81
N LEU A 72 37.91 -26.42 -30.78
CA LEU A 72 36.47 -26.24 -30.55
C LEU A 72 35.86 -27.57 -30.13
N LEU A 73 35.10 -27.53 -29.04
CA LEU A 73 34.42 -28.68 -28.45
C LEU A 73 33.00 -28.28 -28.07
N SER A 74 32.05 -29.20 -28.16
CA SER A 74 30.67 -28.97 -27.68
C SER A 74 30.55 -29.07 -26.15
N SER A 75 31.57 -29.61 -25.48
CA SER A 75 31.63 -29.73 -24.02
C SER A 75 33.08 -29.76 -23.54
N VAL A 76 33.34 -29.14 -22.39
CA VAL A 76 34.66 -29.08 -21.76
C VAL A 76 34.51 -29.29 -20.25
N THR A 77 35.31 -30.19 -19.68
CA THR A 77 35.32 -30.46 -18.23
C THR A 77 36.68 -30.09 -17.63
N PHE A 78 36.67 -29.39 -16.49
CA PHE A 78 37.87 -28.97 -15.76
C PHE A 78 37.59 -28.86 -14.25
N ALA A 79 38.64 -28.78 -13.43
CA ALA A 79 38.49 -28.62 -11.99
C ALA A 79 37.76 -27.30 -11.66
N ALA A 80 36.82 -27.36 -10.71
CA ALA A 80 35.99 -26.22 -10.33
C ALA A 80 36.84 -24.97 -9.98
N PRO A 81 36.74 -23.87 -10.73
CA PRO A 81 37.35 -22.60 -10.36
C PRO A 81 36.62 -21.98 -9.17
N ALA A 82 37.22 -20.94 -8.57
CA ALA A 82 36.60 -20.20 -7.49
C ALA A 82 35.63 -19.11 -7.99
N SER A 83 35.79 -18.62 -9.21
CA SER A 83 35.05 -17.46 -9.72
C SER A 83 34.79 -17.55 -11.22
N ILE A 84 33.73 -16.88 -11.65
CA ILE A 84 33.36 -16.71 -13.05
C ILE A 84 33.35 -15.21 -13.39
N ARG A 85 33.88 -14.88 -14.57
CA ARG A 85 33.63 -13.62 -15.27
C ARG A 85 33.15 -13.92 -16.68
N ALA A 86 31.91 -13.62 -17.01
CA ALA A 86 31.35 -13.77 -18.34
C ALA A 86 31.14 -12.41 -19.00
N ASN A 87 31.52 -12.30 -20.28
CA ASN A 87 31.10 -11.22 -21.17
C ASN A 87 30.56 -11.90 -22.43
N LEU A 88 29.25 -11.87 -22.67
CA LEU A 88 28.63 -12.70 -23.70
C LEU A 88 28.62 -11.99 -25.07
N GLY A 89 28.40 -10.67 -25.09
CA GLY A 89 28.71 -9.84 -26.24
C GLY A 89 27.45 -9.27 -26.87
N ALA A 90 27.12 -9.71 -28.07
CA ALA A 90 25.86 -9.33 -28.70
C ALA A 90 25.15 -10.57 -29.22
N GLY A 91 23.84 -10.45 -29.44
CA GLY A 91 22.99 -11.59 -29.77
C GLY A 91 22.30 -12.11 -28.51
N ASP A 92 21.26 -12.93 -28.70
CA ASP A 92 20.45 -13.44 -27.61
C ASP A 92 21.17 -14.60 -26.91
N ASP A 93 21.82 -14.31 -25.77
CA ASP A 93 22.68 -15.23 -25.06
C ASP A 93 21.96 -15.93 -23.90
N VAL A 94 22.32 -17.18 -23.60
CA VAL A 94 21.81 -17.95 -22.47
C VAL A 94 22.98 -18.49 -21.64
N LEU A 95 23.02 -18.19 -20.35
CA LEU A 95 23.97 -18.74 -19.39
C LEU A 95 23.22 -19.41 -18.23
N LEU A 96 23.23 -20.74 -18.21
CA LEU A 96 22.67 -21.56 -17.14
C LEU A 96 23.77 -22.05 -16.20
N LEU A 97 23.66 -21.72 -14.91
CA LEU A 97 24.55 -22.20 -13.85
C LEU A 97 23.74 -23.09 -12.89
N SER A 98 24.01 -24.39 -12.90
CA SER A 98 23.23 -25.36 -12.13
C SER A 98 24.09 -26.11 -11.10
N GLY A 99 23.68 -26.07 -9.83
CA GLY A 99 24.32 -26.84 -8.76
C GLY A 99 25.71 -26.33 -8.38
N LEU A 100 26.09 -25.11 -8.73
CA LEU A 100 27.46 -24.65 -8.57
C LEU A 100 27.77 -24.22 -7.14
N THR A 101 28.96 -24.59 -6.64
CA THR A 101 29.53 -24.01 -5.43
C THR A 101 30.76 -23.17 -5.77
N MET A 102 30.70 -21.87 -5.49
CA MET A 102 31.76 -20.90 -5.76
C MET A 102 32.27 -20.24 -4.48
N SER A 103 33.57 -20.35 -4.23
CA SER A 103 34.21 -19.67 -3.09
C SER A 103 34.47 -18.18 -3.32
N GLY A 104 34.52 -17.75 -4.58
CA GLY A 104 34.70 -16.36 -5.00
C GLY A 104 33.42 -15.79 -5.63
N TYR A 105 33.56 -14.95 -6.66
CA TYR A 105 32.48 -14.13 -7.21
C TYR A 105 31.94 -14.64 -8.55
N LEU A 106 30.75 -14.15 -8.90
CA LEU A 106 30.17 -14.24 -10.25
C LEU A 106 30.02 -12.82 -10.80
N THR A 107 30.55 -12.59 -12.00
CA THR A 107 30.28 -11.37 -12.76
C THR A 107 29.84 -11.74 -14.17
N VAL A 108 28.68 -11.24 -14.60
CA VAL A 108 28.14 -11.43 -15.94
C VAL A 108 27.86 -10.07 -16.56
N ASN A 109 28.24 -9.92 -17.82
CA ASN A 109 27.82 -8.85 -18.71
C ASN A 109 27.28 -9.54 -19.97
N ALA A 110 25.97 -9.55 -20.15
CA ALA A 110 25.34 -10.28 -21.24
C ALA A 110 25.50 -9.49 -22.55
N GLY A 111 24.99 -8.26 -22.61
CA GLY A 111 25.37 -7.26 -23.61
C GLY A 111 24.16 -6.71 -24.37
N ASP A 112 24.22 -6.70 -25.70
CA ASP A 112 23.07 -6.30 -26.52
C ASP A 112 22.37 -7.56 -27.04
N GLY A 113 21.10 -7.78 -26.73
CA GLY A 113 20.38 -9.01 -27.04
C GLY A 113 19.26 -9.25 -26.04
N SER A 114 18.35 -10.19 -26.32
CA SER A 114 17.42 -10.68 -25.29
C SER A 114 18.10 -11.83 -24.55
N ASP A 115 18.75 -11.51 -23.43
CA ASP A 115 19.66 -12.42 -22.75
C ASP A 115 19.01 -13.14 -21.58
N THR A 116 19.47 -14.34 -21.25
CA THR A 116 19.02 -15.13 -20.10
C THR A 116 20.18 -15.55 -19.21
N LEU A 117 20.09 -15.24 -17.91
CA LEU A 117 20.98 -15.76 -16.88
C LEU A 117 20.16 -16.55 -15.85
N ASP A 118 20.43 -17.85 -15.73
CA ASP A 118 19.76 -18.74 -14.77
C ASP A 118 20.74 -19.25 -13.71
N LEU A 119 20.40 -19.05 -12.44
CA LEU A 119 21.09 -19.60 -11.28
C LEU A 119 20.20 -20.62 -10.55
N THR A 120 20.33 -21.90 -10.89
CA THR A 120 19.58 -22.97 -10.22
C THR A 120 20.45 -23.66 -9.17
N SER A 121 19.96 -23.74 -7.93
CA SER A 121 20.58 -24.45 -6.80
C SER A 121 22.06 -24.12 -6.59
N THR A 122 22.39 -22.82 -6.55
CA THR A 122 23.78 -22.33 -6.61
C THR A 122 24.20 -21.59 -5.34
N PHE A 123 25.43 -21.85 -4.89
CA PHE A 123 26.04 -21.33 -3.65
C PHE A 123 27.26 -20.47 -3.97
N ILE A 124 27.21 -19.16 -3.70
CA ILE A 124 28.26 -18.20 -4.06
C ILE A 124 28.69 -17.42 -2.83
N ASN A 125 29.90 -17.69 -2.32
CA ASN A 125 30.46 -17.00 -1.15
C ASN A 125 30.84 -15.53 -1.44
N GLY A 126 31.17 -15.20 -2.68
CA GLY A 126 31.50 -13.84 -3.11
C GLY A 126 30.27 -12.98 -3.41
N ALA A 127 30.51 -11.87 -4.12
CA ALA A 127 29.45 -11.05 -4.66
C ALA A 127 28.98 -11.62 -6.00
N VAL A 128 27.69 -11.44 -6.30
CA VAL A 128 27.11 -11.70 -7.61
C VAL A 128 26.78 -10.37 -8.26
N THR A 129 27.22 -10.18 -9.50
CA THR A 129 26.89 -8.99 -10.29
C THR A 129 26.52 -9.43 -11.71
N ALA A 130 25.33 -9.08 -12.16
CA ALA A 130 24.86 -9.31 -13.52
C ALA A 130 24.45 -7.97 -14.14
N GLY A 131 25.01 -7.64 -15.30
CA GLY A 131 24.47 -6.63 -16.21
C GLY A 131 23.91 -7.36 -17.42
N MET A 132 22.62 -7.21 -17.70
CA MET A 132 21.98 -7.91 -18.82
C MET A 132 22.11 -7.06 -20.09
N GLY A 133 21.68 -5.80 -20.08
CA GLY A 133 22.18 -4.80 -21.04
C GLY A 133 21.07 -4.12 -21.83
N ASN A 134 21.03 -4.28 -23.15
CA ASN A 134 19.89 -3.78 -23.95
C ASN A 134 19.17 -4.95 -24.60
N GLY A 135 17.85 -4.97 -24.51
CA GLY A 135 16.99 -6.04 -25.01
C GLY A 135 16.07 -6.52 -23.90
N ASP A 136 15.16 -7.44 -24.21
CA ASP A 136 14.22 -7.96 -23.23
C ASP A 136 14.90 -9.08 -22.46
N ASP A 137 15.44 -8.76 -21.28
CA ASP A 137 16.35 -9.62 -20.55
C ASP A 137 15.68 -10.42 -19.43
N VAL A 138 16.21 -11.61 -19.14
CA VAL A 138 15.69 -12.52 -18.11
C VAL A 138 16.81 -12.94 -17.15
N PHE A 139 16.66 -12.59 -15.88
CA PHE A 139 17.42 -13.19 -14.78
C PHE A 139 16.52 -14.13 -13.98
N THR A 140 16.87 -15.40 -13.88
CA THR A 140 16.19 -16.38 -13.02
C THR A 140 17.13 -16.94 -11.96
N ALA A 141 16.59 -17.21 -10.78
CA ALA A 141 17.29 -17.98 -9.75
C ALA A 141 16.29 -18.78 -8.91
N GLY A 142 16.57 -20.08 -8.72
CA GLY A 142 15.66 -20.96 -7.98
C GLY A 142 16.33 -22.16 -7.33
N GLY A 143 15.54 -22.98 -6.63
CA GLY A 143 16.06 -24.07 -5.80
C GLY A 143 16.73 -23.56 -4.53
N ASP A 144 17.84 -24.17 -4.12
CA ASP A 144 18.58 -23.76 -2.91
C ASP A 144 19.66 -22.73 -3.24
N LEU A 145 19.52 -21.52 -2.70
CA LEU A 145 20.37 -20.38 -3.05
C LEU A 145 21.14 -19.83 -1.85
N PHE A 146 22.42 -19.52 -2.08
CA PHE A 146 23.25 -18.82 -1.10
C PHE A 146 24.09 -17.70 -1.74
N PHE A 147 23.98 -16.49 -1.18
CA PHE A 147 24.77 -15.32 -1.57
C PHE A 147 25.55 -14.73 -0.39
N GLY A 148 26.87 -14.88 -0.40
CA GLY A 148 27.74 -14.52 0.73
C GLY A 148 28.02 -13.02 0.87
N ARG A 149 28.05 -12.24 -0.23
CA ARG A 149 28.33 -10.78 -0.18
C ARG A 149 27.30 -9.90 -0.90
N GLY A 150 26.22 -10.49 -1.41
CA GLY A 150 25.09 -9.80 -2.03
C GLY A 150 24.88 -10.16 -3.49
N LEU A 151 23.69 -9.86 -3.99
CA LEU A 151 23.25 -10.04 -5.38
C LEU A 151 22.91 -8.67 -5.96
N ASN A 152 23.52 -8.32 -7.09
CA ASN A 152 23.22 -7.10 -7.82
C ASN A 152 22.96 -7.42 -9.29
N VAL A 153 21.72 -7.21 -9.74
CA VAL A 153 21.28 -7.40 -11.12
C VAL A 153 20.86 -6.05 -11.68
N ASN A 154 21.49 -5.64 -12.77
CA ASN A 154 21.06 -4.53 -13.60
C ASN A 154 20.57 -5.12 -14.92
N LEU A 155 19.25 -5.21 -15.06
CA LEU A 155 18.60 -5.75 -16.25
C LEU A 155 18.88 -4.83 -17.46
N GLY A 156 18.93 -3.53 -17.25
CA GLY A 156 19.33 -2.61 -18.31
C GLY A 156 18.13 -2.03 -19.02
N ALA A 157 18.09 -1.99 -20.35
CA ALA A 157 17.03 -1.35 -21.12
C ALA A 157 16.22 -2.37 -21.94
N GLY A 158 14.90 -2.40 -21.75
CA GLY A 158 14.01 -3.32 -22.44
C GLY A 158 12.87 -3.73 -21.52
N ALA A 159 12.01 -4.66 -21.95
CA ALA A 159 11.00 -5.26 -21.08
C ALA A 159 11.61 -6.46 -20.35
N ASP A 160 12.08 -6.23 -19.12
CA ASP A 160 12.94 -7.18 -18.41
C ASP A 160 12.22 -7.95 -17.31
N THR A 161 12.75 -9.14 -17.02
CA THR A 161 12.29 -10.02 -15.93
C THR A 161 13.43 -10.34 -14.97
N PHE A 162 13.20 -10.07 -13.68
CA PHE A 162 13.99 -10.61 -12.58
C PHE A 162 13.10 -11.56 -11.78
N GLU A 163 13.45 -12.84 -11.75
CA GLU A 163 12.75 -13.86 -10.98
C GLU A 163 13.72 -14.55 -10.02
N LEU A 164 13.51 -14.35 -8.71
CA LEU A 164 14.13 -15.15 -7.67
C LEU A 164 13.01 -15.91 -6.95
N ASN A 165 12.85 -17.18 -7.27
CA ASN A 165 11.84 -18.08 -6.69
C ASN A 165 12.52 -19.32 -6.11
N ALA A 166 12.85 -19.26 -4.82
CA ALA A 166 13.72 -20.23 -4.15
C ALA A 166 12.96 -21.23 -3.27
N THR A 167 13.48 -22.45 -3.16
CA THR A 167 13.08 -23.34 -2.07
C THR A 167 13.68 -22.84 -0.75
N SER A 168 14.96 -22.49 -0.77
CA SER A 168 15.64 -21.85 0.35
C SER A 168 16.53 -20.71 -0.15
N LEU A 169 16.48 -19.57 0.53
CA LEU A 169 17.30 -18.41 0.19
C LEU A 169 18.04 -17.93 1.43
N LEU A 170 19.38 -17.89 1.35
CA LEU A 170 20.21 -17.20 2.32
C LEU A 170 21.12 -16.17 1.64
N ALA A 171 20.77 -14.89 1.79
CA ALA A 171 21.62 -13.77 1.40
C ALA A 171 22.22 -13.12 2.66
N ASN A 172 23.55 -13.14 2.79
CA ASN A 172 24.25 -12.50 3.91
C ASN A 172 24.44 -10.97 3.73
N ALA A 173 23.90 -10.40 2.66
CA ALA A 173 23.95 -8.97 2.36
C ALA A 173 22.72 -8.55 1.55
N ALA A 174 22.78 -7.40 0.88
CA ALA A 174 21.67 -6.87 0.11
C ALA A 174 21.39 -7.66 -1.19
N ILE A 175 20.13 -7.61 -1.62
CA ILE A 175 19.70 -8.01 -2.96
C ILE A 175 19.21 -6.74 -3.67
N THR A 176 19.73 -6.48 -4.86
CA THR A 176 19.30 -5.36 -5.70
C THR A 176 19.01 -5.85 -7.11
N ALA A 177 17.83 -5.54 -7.63
CA ALA A 177 17.49 -5.71 -9.04
C ALA A 177 16.99 -4.38 -9.58
N LYS A 178 17.49 -3.98 -10.75
CA LYS A 178 17.07 -2.75 -11.41
C LYS A 178 16.87 -2.99 -12.89
N GLY A 179 15.69 -2.60 -13.37
CA GLY A 179 15.39 -2.48 -14.78
C GLY A 179 15.21 -1.02 -15.20
N ALA A 180 15.50 -0.72 -16.44
CA ALA A 180 15.20 0.55 -17.06
C ALA A 180 14.36 0.27 -18.32
N GLY A 181 13.35 1.09 -18.53
CA GLY A 181 12.49 0.93 -19.68
C GLY A 181 11.87 2.25 -20.07
N THR A 182 11.19 2.23 -21.19
CA THR A 182 10.25 3.27 -21.58
C THR A 182 8.87 2.96 -20.98
N PRO A 183 7.88 3.88 -21.10
CA PRO A 183 6.53 3.65 -20.57
C PRO A 183 5.75 2.45 -21.13
N VAL A 184 6.31 1.72 -22.12
CA VAL A 184 5.70 0.49 -22.66
C VAL A 184 6.48 -0.78 -22.30
N ASP A 185 7.64 -0.64 -21.66
CA ASP A 185 8.54 -1.75 -21.35
C ASP A 185 8.30 -2.18 -19.90
N LEU A 186 7.41 -3.16 -19.70
CA LEU A 186 7.08 -3.69 -18.38
C LEU A 186 8.30 -4.35 -17.73
N GLN A 187 8.55 -4.00 -16.46
CA GLN A 187 9.57 -4.63 -15.63
C GLN A 187 8.90 -5.60 -14.65
N SER A 188 9.24 -6.89 -14.71
CA SER A 188 8.70 -7.88 -13.77
C SER A 188 9.76 -8.26 -12.73
N PHE A 189 9.40 -8.16 -11.45
CA PHE A 189 10.27 -8.50 -10.33
C PHE A 189 9.57 -9.49 -9.37
N THR A 190 10.06 -10.72 -9.33
CA THR A 190 9.63 -11.72 -8.35
C THR A 190 10.73 -11.97 -7.32
N LEU A 191 10.38 -11.87 -6.04
CA LEU A 191 11.20 -12.31 -4.91
C LEU A 191 10.34 -13.17 -3.99
N ALA A 192 10.46 -14.49 -4.16
CA ALA A 192 9.73 -15.49 -3.41
C ALA A 192 10.69 -16.55 -2.86
N ALA A 193 10.35 -17.08 -1.69
CA ALA A 193 11.04 -18.22 -1.12
C ALA A 193 10.15 -18.96 -0.12
N ALA A 194 10.18 -20.29 -0.16
CA ALA A 194 9.52 -21.08 0.88
C ALA A 194 10.16 -20.85 2.26
N ASP A 195 11.49 -20.64 2.31
CA ASP A 195 12.21 -20.14 3.47
C ASP A 195 13.35 -19.20 3.04
N GLY A 196 13.12 -17.89 3.18
CA GLY A 196 14.02 -16.83 2.74
C GLY A 196 14.54 -15.95 3.86
N LEU A 197 15.86 -15.76 3.92
CA LEU A 197 16.53 -14.82 4.80
C LEU A 197 17.50 -13.92 4.03
N VAL A 198 17.22 -12.61 4.05
CA VAL A 198 18.09 -11.55 3.53
C VAL A 198 18.62 -10.69 4.68
N LYS A 199 19.92 -10.82 4.97
CA LYS A 199 20.61 -10.08 6.05
C LYS A 199 20.99 -8.63 5.68
N GLY A 200 20.41 -8.12 4.60
CA GLY A 200 20.59 -6.75 4.13
C GLY A 200 19.26 -6.13 3.71
N ALA A 201 19.34 -4.99 3.02
CA ALA A 201 18.17 -4.42 2.37
C ALA A 201 17.87 -5.15 1.04
N VAL A 202 16.61 -5.16 0.65
CA VAL A 202 16.16 -5.53 -0.69
C VAL A 202 15.78 -4.26 -1.43
N THR A 203 16.18 -4.14 -2.71
CA THR A 203 15.77 -3.03 -3.58
C THR A 203 15.44 -3.55 -4.97
N LEU A 204 14.18 -3.44 -5.35
CA LEU A 204 13.68 -3.78 -6.69
C LEU A 204 13.18 -2.47 -7.33
N SER A 205 13.68 -2.15 -8.52
CA SER A 205 13.49 -0.82 -9.09
C SER A 205 13.30 -0.84 -10.60
N ALA A 206 12.14 -0.38 -11.07
CA ALA A 206 11.96 0.07 -12.44
C ALA A 206 12.34 1.55 -12.54
N THR A 207 13.06 1.90 -13.60
CA THR A 207 13.52 3.27 -13.86
C THR A 207 13.21 3.68 -15.30
N GLY A 208 13.32 4.98 -15.62
CA GLY A 208 13.04 5.48 -16.97
C GLY A 208 11.55 5.74 -17.27
N ASN A 209 10.69 5.76 -16.24
CA ASN A 209 9.23 5.80 -16.34
C ASN A 209 8.62 4.49 -16.89
N ALA A 210 9.29 3.36 -16.68
CA ALA A 210 8.74 2.05 -16.99
C ALA A 210 7.69 1.62 -15.94
N PRO A 211 6.58 0.99 -16.37
CA PRO A 211 5.67 0.29 -15.47
C PRO A 211 6.34 -0.95 -14.87
N ALA A 212 5.86 -1.41 -13.72
CA ALA A 212 6.45 -2.55 -13.01
C ALA A 212 5.43 -3.43 -12.29
N ASP A 213 5.66 -4.73 -12.36
CA ASP A 213 5.00 -5.74 -11.52
C ASP A 213 6.00 -6.25 -10.47
N PHE A 214 5.64 -6.13 -9.19
CA PHE A 214 6.39 -6.70 -8.06
C PHE A 214 5.58 -7.83 -7.42
N ILE A 215 6.19 -9.00 -7.29
CA ILE A 215 5.65 -10.16 -6.58
C ILE A 215 6.59 -10.48 -5.42
N ILE A 216 6.14 -10.26 -4.18
CA ILE A 216 6.91 -10.47 -2.96
C ILE A 216 6.26 -11.57 -2.12
N GLY A 217 6.93 -12.73 -2.06
CA GLY A 217 6.24 -13.99 -1.86
C GLY A 217 5.42 -14.35 -3.11
N ASP A 218 5.11 -15.62 -3.29
CA ASP A 218 4.30 -16.13 -4.42
C ASP A 218 3.21 -17.08 -3.91
N LEU A 219 3.50 -17.81 -2.82
CA LEU A 219 2.57 -18.75 -2.20
C LEU A 219 2.16 -18.31 -0.79
N PRO A 220 0.97 -18.70 -0.29
CA PRO A 220 0.53 -18.41 1.07
C PRO A 220 1.43 -18.97 2.18
N ASP A 221 2.23 -20.00 1.87
CA ASP A 221 3.14 -20.65 2.80
C ASP A 221 4.58 -20.14 2.70
N ASP A 222 4.86 -19.16 1.83
CA ASP A 222 6.19 -18.56 1.71
C ASP A 222 6.55 -17.80 2.99
N LEU A 223 7.85 -17.76 3.30
CA LEU A 223 8.40 -17.00 4.42
C LEU A 223 9.59 -16.19 3.94
N LEU A 224 9.48 -14.86 3.99
CA LEU A 224 10.56 -13.95 3.64
C LEU A 224 10.91 -13.05 4.83
N THR A 225 12.11 -13.23 5.36
CA THR A 225 12.72 -12.36 6.37
C THR A 225 13.74 -11.41 5.73
N VAL A 226 13.55 -10.11 5.90
CA VAL A 226 14.47 -9.05 5.47
C VAL A 226 14.92 -8.25 6.69
N THR A 227 16.19 -8.37 7.07
CA THR A 227 16.71 -7.64 8.26
C THR A 227 16.95 -6.14 7.98
N GLY A 228 17.00 -5.74 6.71
CA GLY A 228 17.06 -4.35 6.27
C GLY A 228 15.69 -3.81 5.87
N ALA A 229 15.68 -2.78 5.03
CA ALA A 229 14.46 -2.28 4.40
C ALA A 229 14.13 -3.11 3.14
N LEU A 230 12.84 -3.25 2.85
CA LEU A 230 12.34 -3.70 1.54
C LEU A 230 11.93 -2.45 0.75
N ASN A 231 12.53 -2.23 -0.40
CA ASN A 231 12.29 -1.06 -1.25
C ASN A 231 11.79 -1.51 -2.61
N LEU A 232 10.57 -1.16 -2.94
CA LEU A 232 9.95 -1.35 -4.24
C LEU A 232 9.75 0.04 -4.86
N SER A 233 10.23 0.21 -6.08
CA SER A 233 10.11 1.50 -6.75
C SER A 233 9.88 1.37 -8.25
N ALA A 234 8.92 2.13 -8.75
CA ALA A 234 8.63 2.22 -10.17
C ALA A 234 8.49 3.67 -10.61
N GLY A 235 8.24 3.82 -11.90
CA GLY A 235 8.30 5.09 -12.60
C GLY A 235 6.95 5.78 -12.68
N ALA A 236 6.37 5.75 -13.87
CA ALA A 236 5.02 6.19 -14.12
C ALA A 236 4.36 5.13 -15.00
N GLY A 237 3.06 4.95 -14.91
CA GLY A 237 2.37 3.93 -15.69
C GLY A 237 1.45 3.09 -14.83
N GLU A 238 1.25 1.83 -15.23
CA GLU A 238 0.49 0.86 -14.46
C GLU A 238 1.47 0.04 -13.65
N ASP A 239 1.44 0.17 -12.33
CA ASP A 239 2.41 -0.46 -11.43
C ASP A 239 1.69 -1.31 -10.38
N HIS A 240 2.10 -2.57 -10.25
CA HIS A 240 1.48 -3.53 -9.35
C HIS A 240 2.45 -4.05 -8.30
N VAL A 241 1.94 -4.24 -7.08
CA VAL A 241 2.65 -4.95 -6.00
C VAL A 241 1.71 -5.99 -5.41
N PHE A 242 2.09 -7.25 -5.50
CA PHE A 242 1.42 -8.37 -4.84
C PHE A 242 2.28 -8.87 -3.69
N LEU A 243 1.67 -8.98 -2.51
CA LEU A 243 2.31 -9.45 -1.29
C LEU A 243 1.62 -10.74 -0.83
N SER A 244 2.38 -11.81 -0.65
CA SER A 244 1.87 -13.12 -0.22
C SER A 244 2.75 -13.75 0.87
N GLY A 245 2.21 -14.75 1.56
CA GLY A 245 2.96 -15.51 2.57
C GLY A 245 3.16 -14.74 3.87
N THR A 246 4.28 -14.98 4.55
CA THR A 246 4.69 -14.24 5.75
C THR A 246 5.89 -13.35 5.45
N LEU A 247 5.74 -12.06 5.69
CA LEU A 247 6.79 -11.05 5.46
C LEU A 247 7.27 -10.48 6.79
N ASP A 248 8.52 -10.74 7.17
CA ASP A 248 9.18 -10.17 8.35
C ASP A 248 10.28 -9.19 7.94
N ILE A 249 10.00 -7.90 8.05
CA ILE A 249 10.87 -6.82 7.59
C ILE A 249 11.33 -5.98 8.79
N ALA A 250 12.53 -6.23 9.31
CA ALA A 250 13.04 -5.48 10.46
C ALA A 250 13.22 -3.97 10.18
N GLY A 251 13.34 -3.58 8.90
CA GLY A 251 13.36 -2.20 8.43
C GLY A 251 11.99 -1.67 7.99
N MET A 252 12.01 -0.64 7.15
CA MET A 252 10.79 -0.09 6.54
C MET A 252 10.42 -0.92 5.30
N LEU A 253 9.12 -1.16 5.10
CA LEU A 253 8.56 -1.47 3.80
C LEU A 253 8.29 -0.15 3.06
N ASN A 254 9.00 0.07 1.95
CA ASN A 254 8.84 1.27 1.13
C ASN A 254 8.32 0.87 -0.24
N ILE A 255 7.18 1.42 -0.63
CA ILE A 255 6.56 1.25 -1.94
C ILE A 255 6.44 2.64 -2.57
N ARG A 256 7.07 2.85 -3.73
CA ARG A 256 7.09 4.14 -4.46
C ARG A 256 6.79 3.91 -5.93
N LEU A 257 5.54 4.07 -6.34
CA LEU A 257 5.10 3.67 -7.68
C LEU A 257 5.03 4.85 -8.64
N GLY A 258 4.91 6.09 -8.14
CA GLY A 258 4.94 7.29 -8.99
C GLY A 258 3.72 7.38 -9.90
N ASN A 259 3.59 8.44 -10.69
CA ASN A 259 2.31 8.80 -11.31
C ASN A 259 1.71 7.69 -12.19
N GLY A 260 0.41 7.43 -12.09
CA GLY A 260 -0.27 6.49 -12.98
C GLY A 260 -1.38 5.71 -12.27
N VAL A 261 -1.55 4.45 -12.64
CA VAL A 261 -2.49 3.52 -12.00
C VAL A 261 -1.66 2.54 -11.18
N ASN A 262 -1.74 2.66 -9.86
CA ASN A 262 -0.93 1.90 -8.94
C ASN A 262 -1.81 1.02 -8.07
N LEU A 263 -1.50 -0.28 -8.00
CA LEU A 263 -2.23 -1.23 -7.19
C LEU A 263 -1.29 -2.02 -6.29
N VAL A 264 -1.59 -2.03 -4.99
CA VAL A 264 -0.93 -2.90 -4.01
C VAL A 264 -2.00 -3.77 -3.37
N ARG A 265 -1.83 -5.09 -3.44
CA ARG A 265 -2.75 -6.07 -2.83
C ARG A 265 -2.00 -7.12 -2.02
N SER A 266 -2.67 -7.64 -1.00
CA SER A 266 -2.15 -8.69 -0.12
C SER A 266 -3.18 -9.78 0.18
N ASP A 267 -3.91 -10.23 -0.84
CA ASP A 267 -5.02 -11.21 -0.71
C ASP A 267 -4.57 -12.54 -0.07
N ASP A 268 -3.35 -12.99 -0.37
CA ASP A 268 -2.76 -14.27 0.11
C ASP A 268 -1.67 -14.05 1.18
N LEU A 269 -1.68 -12.89 1.84
CA LEU A 269 -0.76 -12.60 2.93
C LEU A 269 -1.26 -13.23 4.24
N GLY A 270 -0.39 -14.00 4.90
CA GLY A 270 -0.54 -14.40 6.28
C GLY A 270 -0.29 -13.21 7.20
N ASP A 271 0.98 -12.94 7.50
CA ASP A 271 1.38 -11.85 8.38
C ASP A 271 2.37 -10.89 7.70
N LEU A 272 2.22 -9.59 7.97
CA LEU A 272 3.19 -8.56 7.64
C LEU A 272 3.70 -7.89 8.92
N PHE A 273 4.95 -8.18 9.26
CA PHE A 273 5.70 -7.49 10.30
C PHE A 273 6.65 -6.50 9.66
N ALA A 274 6.60 -5.23 10.06
CA ALA A 274 7.60 -4.26 9.65
C ALA A 274 7.89 -3.20 10.72
N ARG A 275 9.04 -2.51 10.60
CA ARG A 275 9.25 -1.30 11.41
C ARG A 275 8.20 -0.24 11.10
N GLY A 276 7.81 -0.13 9.84
CA GLY A 276 6.80 0.81 9.36
C GLY A 276 6.60 0.66 7.86
N LEU A 277 5.52 1.24 7.36
CA LEU A 277 5.11 1.19 5.97
C LEU A 277 5.04 2.60 5.39
N PHE A 278 5.65 2.78 4.22
CA PHE A 278 5.53 3.98 3.41
C PHE A 278 5.02 3.62 2.01
N TYR A 279 3.97 4.28 1.57
CA TYR A 279 3.46 4.24 0.21
C TYR A 279 3.51 5.63 -0.43
N GLY A 280 3.91 5.70 -1.71
CA GLY A 280 3.86 6.92 -2.52
C GLY A 280 3.47 6.64 -3.97
N GLY A 281 2.29 7.13 -4.37
CA GLY A 281 1.66 6.90 -5.67
C GLY A 281 1.68 8.09 -6.65
N GLY A 282 1.75 9.33 -6.18
CA GLY A 282 1.96 10.49 -7.06
C GLY A 282 0.67 11.10 -7.62
N SER A 283 0.32 10.87 -8.87
CA SER A 283 -0.94 11.38 -9.42
C SER A 283 -1.59 10.33 -10.31
N GLY A 284 -2.89 10.14 -10.20
CA GLY A 284 -3.64 9.12 -10.94
C GLY A 284 -4.51 8.30 -10.01
N THR A 285 -4.56 6.99 -10.19
CA THR A 285 -5.31 6.09 -9.32
C THR A 285 -4.34 5.31 -8.45
N ASP A 286 -4.46 5.42 -7.13
CA ASP A 286 -3.56 4.80 -6.17
C ASP A 286 -4.34 3.94 -5.17
N GLU A 287 -4.25 2.61 -5.28
CA GLU A 287 -4.94 1.68 -4.39
C GLU A 287 -3.93 0.87 -3.56
N LEU A 288 -3.96 1.04 -2.24
CA LEU A 288 -3.28 0.19 -1.26
C LEU A 288 -4.32 -0.57 -0.44
N ILE A 289 -4.53 -1.83 -0.79
CA ILE A 289 -5.50 -2.71 -0.13
C ILE A 289 -4.72 -3.79 0.61
N LEU A 290 -4.64 -3.64 1.93
CA LEU A 290 -3.97 -4.60 2.81
C LEU A 290 -5.01 -5.50 3.48
N LEU A 291 -5.09 -6.72 2.96
CA LEU A 291 -5.79 -7.85 3.54
C LEU A 291 -4.80 -8.81 4.20
N GLY A 292 -5.30 -9.91 4.75
CA GLY A 292 -4.49 -10.95 5.36
C GLY A 292 -4.95 -11.27 6.77
N ARG A 293 -4.07 -11.92 7.54
CA ARG A 293 -4.33 -12.21 8.95
C ARG A 293 -3.89 -11.04 9.82
N ASP A 294 -2.60 -10.74 9.85
CA ASP A 294 -2.03 -9.78 10.79
C ASP A 294 -1.17 -8.72 10.09
N LEU A 295 -1.41 -7.45 10.43
CA LEU A 295 -0.54 -6.32 10.10
C LEU A 295 0.07 -5.76 11.39
N ASP A 296 1.38 -5.85 11.56
CA ASP A 296 2.08 -5.31 12.72
C ASP A 296 3.23 -4.38 12.31
N LEU A 297 2.99 -3.08 12.50
CA LEU A 297 3.94 -2.02 12.20
C LEU A 297 4.44 -1.38 13.51
N ALA A 298 5.73 -1.51 13.80
CA ALA A 298 6.28 -1.01 15.05
C ALA A 298 6.17 0.52 15.23
N THR A 299 6.09 1.30 14.13
CA THR A 299 6.18 2.77 14.19
C THR A 299 5.09 3.52 13.42
N THR A 300 4.93 3.33 12.11
CA THR A 300 4.02 4.20 11.34
C THR A 300 3.54 3.53 10.06
N LEU A 301 2.37 3.98 9.62
CA LEU A 301 1.89 3.82 8.25
C LEU A 301 1.72 5.21 7.65
N THR A 302 2.38 5.48 6.53
CA THR A 302 2.19 6.70 5.73
C THR A 302 1.77 6.34 4.32
N PHE A 303 0.61 6.85 3.91
CA PHE A 303 0.11 6.75 2.55
C PHE A 303 0.10 8.14 1.90
N ASN A 304 0.80 8.27 0.78
CA ASN A 304 0.80 9.48 -0.05
C ASN A 304 0.25 9.12 -1.44
N GLY A 305 -1.04 9.33 -1.65
CA GLY A 305 -1.68 9.15 -2.96
C GLY A 305 -1.29 10.28 -3.89
N GLY A 306 -1.60 11.51 -3.50
CA GLY A 306 -1.42 12.72 -4.31
C GLY A 306 -2.66 12.98 -5.19
N ALA A 307 -2.55 13.75 -6.27
CA ALA A 307 -3.77 14.17 -6.98
C ALA A 307 -4.41 13.01 -7.76
N GLY A 308 -5.71 12.76 -7.60
CA GLY A 308 -6.45 11.74 -8.32
C GLY A 308 -7.37 10.92 -7.44
N THR A 309 -7.54 9.63 -7.73
CA THR A 309 -8.39 8.72 -6.96
C THR A 309 -7.51 7.83 -6.09
N ASN A 310 -7.60 7.97 -4.77
CA ASN A 310 -6.70 7.27 -3.87
C ASN A 310 -7.48 6.45 -2.84
N ARG A 311 -7.08 5.21 -2.60
CA ARG A 311 -7.68 4.32 -1.60
C ARG A 311 -6.62 3.69 -0.73
N LEU A 312 -6.77 3.84 0.58
CA LEU A 312 -6.11 3.00 1.58
C LEU A 312 -7.19 2.19 2.30
N GLU A 313 -7.07 0.87 2.26
CA GLU A 313 -7.95 -0.06 2.96
C GLU A 313 -7.13 -1.03 3.80
N LEU A 314 -7.48 -1.10 5.08
CA LEU A 314 -6.94 -2.08 6.04
C LEU A 314 -8.10 -2.95 6.52
N ASP A 315 -8.09 -4.24 6.19
CA ASP A 315 -9.16 -5.16 6.57
C ASP A 315 -8.58 -6.55 6.94
N GLN A 316 -7.83 -6.54 8.04
CA GLN A 316 -7.17 -7.74 8.55
C GLN A 316 -8.16 -8.64 9.31
N THR A 317 -8.06 -9.95 9.09
CA THR A 317 -8.94 -10.94 9.75
C THR A 317 -8.53 -11.25 11.19
N GLY A 318 -7.26 -11.03 11.53
CA GLY A 318 -6.71 -11.11 12.88
C GLY A 318 -6.62 -9.72 13.50
N PHE A 319 -5.47 -9.06 13.40
CA PHE A 319 -5.29 -7.71 13.96
C PHE A 319 -4.51 -6.74 13.06
N THR A 320 -4.79 -5.46 13.24
CA THR A 320 -3.99 -4.34 12.73
C THR A 320 -3.35 -3.60 13.90
N THR A 321 -2.01 -3.64 14.01
CA THR A 321 -1.24 -2.86 14.99
C THR A 321 -0.32 -1.87 14.29
N ILE A 322 -0.40 -0.60 14.69
CA ILE A 322 0.52 0.46 14.28
C ILE A 322 1.01 1.17 15.53
N GLY A 323 2.26 0.95 15.93
CA GLY A 323 2.80 1.45 17.21
C GLY A 323 2.80 2.98 17.35
N GLY A 324 2.80 3.72 16.24
CA GLY A 324 2.70 5.18 16.20
C GLY A 324 1.55 5.66 15.33
N ALA A 325 1.82 6.57 14.39
CA ALA A 325 0.76 7.25 13.63
C ALA A 325 0.40 6.55 12.31
N LEU A 326 -0.88 6.61 11.95
CA LEU A 326 -1.38 6.38 10.59
C LEU A 326 -1.64 7.75 9.95
N THR A 327 -0.98 8.03 8.83
CA THR A 327 -1.19 9.28 8.08
C THR A 327 -1.52 8.98 6.63
N TYR A 328 -2.65 9.50 6.18
CA TYR A 328 -3.11 9.47 4.81
C TYR A 328 -3.06 10.89 4.23
N ASN A 329 -2.40 11.03 3.08
CA ASN A 329 -2.32 12.26 2.30
C ASN A 329 -2.90 11.98 0.91
N GLY A 330 -4.15 12.39 0.73
CA GLY A 330 -4.93 12.26 -0.50
C GLY A 330 -4.47 13.28 -1.51
N GLY A 331 -5.01 14.49 -1.50
CA GLY A 331 -4.53 15.59 -2.33
C GLY A 331 -5.69 16.36 -2.93
N ALA A 332 -5.95 16.17 -4.21
CA ALA A 332 -7.18 16.65 -4.82
C ALA A 332 -7.75 15.53 -5.67
N GLY A 333 -9.04 15.27 -5.59
CA GLY A 333 -9.73 14.16 -6.25
C GLY A 333 -10.55 13.34 -5.27
N VAL A 334 -10.67 12.03 -5.49
CA VAL A 334 -11.50 11.15 -4.66
C VAL A 334 -10.60 10.38 -3.71
N ASP A 335 -10.70 10.66 -2.42
CA ASP A 335 -9.81 10.07 -1.42
C ASP A 335 -10.58 9.21 -0.43
N VAL A 336 -10.15 7.96 -0.25
CA VAL A 336 -10.79 6.99 0.65
C VAL A 336 -9.77 6.39 1.61
N LEU A 337 -10.04 6.53 2.91
CA LEU A 337 -9.35 5.79 3.98
C LEU A 337 -10.37 4.94 4.73
N LEU A 338 -10.22 3.62 4.66
CA LEU A 338 -11.02 2.67 5.42
C LEU A 338 -10.13 1.84 6.32
N ILE A 339 -10.46 1.82 7.61
CA ILE A 339 -9.84 1.01 8.63
C ILE A 339 -10.93 0.10 9.19
N GLY A 340 -10.93 -1.15 8.72
CA GLY A 340 -11.86 -2.23 9.06
C GLY A 340 -11.15 -3.34 9.85
N GLY A 341 -11.56 -4.58 9.64
CA GLY A 341 -11.00 -5.75 10.31
C GLY A 341 -11.54 -6.00 11.72
N ALA A 342 -11.07 -7.10 12.32
CA ALA A 342 -11.52 -7.53 13.65
C ALA A 342 -10.99 -6.60 14.76
N ASP A 343 -9.67 -6.52 14.95
CA ASP A 343 -9.06 -5.73 16.02
C ASP A 343 -8.04 -4.72 15.48
N THR A 344 -8.20 -3.43 15.79
CA THR A 344 -7.28 -2.36 15.40
C THR A 344 -6.69 -1.62 16.60
N LEU A 345 -5.36 -1.51 16.65
CA LEU A 345 -4.60 -0.71 17.60
C LEU A 345 -3.70 0.28 16.85
N VAL A 346 -3.97 1.58 16.97
CA VAL A 346 -3.05 2.63 16.50
C VAL A 346 -2.55 3.42 17.70
N GLY A 347 -1.26 3.36 17.99
CA GLY A 347 -0.65 3.99 19.17
C GLY A 347 -0.81 5.51 19.17
N GLY A 348 -0.72 6.12 18.00
CA GLY A 348 -0.73 7.57 17.78
C GLY A 348 -1.96 8.09 17.03
N LEU A 349 -1.76 9.19 16.31
CA LEU A 349 -2.79 9.86 15.52
C LEU A 349 -3.16 9.02 14.30
N VAL A 350 -4.46 8.86 14.06
CA VAL A 350 -5.05 8.49 12.76
C VAL A 350 -5.45 9.79 12.07
N ALA A 351 -4.79 10.12 10.96
CA ALA A 351 -5.03 11.35 10.23
C ALA A 351 -5.30 11.11 8.75
N MET A 352 -6.37 11.71 8.23
CA MET A 352 -6.64 11.84 6.81
C MET A 352 -6.58 13.31 6.39
N ASN A 353 -5.64 13.64 5.50
CA ASN A 353 -5.56 14.92 4.81
C ASN A 353 -6.02 14.69 3.37
N ALA A 354 -7.33 14.82 3.12
CA ALA A 354 -7.92 14.49 1.84
C ALA A 354 -7.80 15.66 0.84
N GLY A 355 -8.09 16.89 1.27
CA GLY A 355 -8.06 18.06 0.38
C GLY A 355 -9.32 18.15 -0.48
N ALA A 356 -9.24 18.71 -1.69
CA ALA A 356 -10.45 19.03 -2.48
C ALA A 356 -10.96 17.82 -3.27
N GLY A 357 -12.25 17.53 -3.20
CA GLY A 357 -12.96 16.50 -3.95
C GLY A 357 -13.87 15.68 -3.04
N GLU A 358 -14.38 14.54 -3.51
CA GLU A 358 -15.29 13.71 -2.72
C GLU A 358 -14.48 12.72 -1.88
N ASN A 359 -14.52 12.86 -0.55
CA ASN A 359 -13.64 12.09 0.33
C ASN A 359 -14.41 11.25 1.34
N ALA A 360 -13.86 10.09 1.69
CA ALA A 360 -14.45 9.19 2.66
C ALA A 360 -13.43 8.72 3.70
N PHE A 361 -13.76 8.90 4.98
CA PHE A 361 -13.02 8.34 6.11
C PHE A 361 -13.91 7.36 6.87
N GLY A 362 -13.43 6.14 7.08
CA GLY A 362 -14.09 5.13 7.90
C GLY A 362 -13.13 4.54 8.94
N LEU A 363 -13.47 4.65 10.22
CA LEU A 363 -12.87 3.87 11.31
C LEU A 363 -13.91 2.89 11.81
N ASN A 364 -14.00 1.75 11.13
CA ASN A 364 -15.11 0.80 11.18
C ASN A 364 -14.63 -0.62 11.52
N SER A 365 -13.46 -0.77 12.14
CA SER A 365 -13.07 -2.05 12.74
C SER A 365 -14.12 -2.49 13.74
N VAL A 366 -14.22 -3.79 14.00
CA VAL A 366 -15.01 -4.30 15.12
C VAL A 366 -14.44 -3.67 16.39
N LEU A 367 -13.31 -4.12 16.93
CA LEU A 367 -12.68 -3.42 18.07
C LEU A 367 -11.61 -2.46 17.58
N ALA A 368 -11.63 -1.21 18.06
CA ALA A 368 -10.57 -0.25 17.77
C ALA A 368 -10.09 0.52 19.02
N SER A 369 -8.78 0.72 19.14
CA SER A 369 -8.18 1.62 20.13
C SER A 369 -7.12 2.50 19.48
N VAL A 370 -7.44 3.77 19.26
CA VAL A 370 -6.59 4.73 18.54
C VAL A 370 -6.17 5.90 19.43
N GLY A 371 -5.03 6.54 19.12
CA GLY A 371 -4.52 7.66 19.92
C GLY A 371 -5.34 8.94 19.79
N SER A 372 -5.53 9.44 18.58
CA SER A 372 -6.43 10.59 18.27
C SER A 372 -6.90 10.43 16.83
N VAL A 373 -7.98 11.11 16.45
CA VAL A 373 -8.51 11.07 15.08
C VAL A 373 -8.56 12.48 14.51
N ARG A 374 -8.11 12.63 13.26
CA ARG A 374 -8.21 13.89 12.52
C ARG A 374 -8.61 13.64 11.07
N PHE A 375 -9.70 14.29 10.65
CA PHE A 375 -10.09 14.39 9.25
C PHE A 375 -9.94 15.84 8.79
N THR A 376 -9.37 16.05 7.61
CA THR A 376 -9.24 17.37 6.97
C THR A 376 -9.55 17.23 5.49
N GLY A 377 -10.79 17.57 5.13
CA GLY A 377 -11.28 17.70 3.76
C GLY A 377 -10.99 19.09 3.17
N GLY A 378 -11.69 19.40 2.09
CA GLY A 378 -11.48 20.58 1.26
C GLY A 378 -12.78 21.06 0.64
N ALA A 379 -12.79 21.37 -0.65
CA ALA A 379 -14.04 21.63 -1.36
C ALA A 379 -14.55 20.31 -1.96
N GLY A 380 -15.79 19.90 -1.71
CA GLY A 380 -16.38 18.66 -2.20
C GLY A 380 -17.31 18.03 -1.16
N ASN A 381 -17.92 16.89 -1.49
CA ASN A 381 -18.78 16.19 -0.55
C ASN A 381 -17.94 15.21 0.28
N ASP A 382 -18.02 15.30 1.60
CA ASP A 382 -17.20 14.49 2.49
C ASP A 382 -18.06 13.57 3.38
N VAL A 383 -17.61 12.34 3.54
CA VAL A 383 -18.19 11.35 4.45
C VAL A 383 -17.17 10.99 5.51
N VAL A 384 -17.56 11.05 6.77
CA VAL A 384 -16.73 10.68 7.92
C VAL A 384 -17.56 9.77 8.82
N ASP A 385 -17.14 8.51 8.94
CA ASP A 385 -17.78 7.49 9.76
C ASP A 385 -16.77 6.98 10.81
N ILE A 386 -17.14 7.09 12.07
CA ILE A 386 -16.36 6.63 13.22
C ILE A 386 -17.26 5.68 14.01
N GLY A 387 -16.93 4.39 13.98
CA GLY A 387 -17.71 3.31 14.57
C GLY A 387 -18.51 2.49 13.55
N GLU A 388 -19.12 1.39 13.99
CA GLU A 388 -19.91 0.49 13.15
C GLU A 388 -21.39 0.46 13.59
N ASN A 389 -22.34 0.27 12.67
CA ASN A 389 -23.79 0.19 12.96
C ASN A 389 -24.27 -1.26 13.17
N THR A 390 -23.40 -2.25 12.97
CA THR A 390 -23.78 -3.67 12.91
C THR A 390 -22.87 -4.56 13.76
N GLY A 391 -23.04 -4.54 15.07
CA GLY A 391 -22.29 -5.41 15.98
C GLY A 391 -22.82 -5.30 17.40
N ALA A 392 -22.52 -6.29 18.24
CA ALA A 392 -23.00 -6.35 19.63
C ALA A 392 -22.00 -5.72 20.61
N SER A 393 -21.48 -4.51 20.35
CA SER A 393 -20.38 -4.03 21.18
C SER A 393 -20.17 -2.51 21.23
N ASP A 394 -19.83 -2.05 22.42
CA ASP A 394 -19.05 -0.85 22.70
C ASP A 394 -17.65 -1.02 22.07
N LEU A 395 -17.29 -0.29 20.98
CA LEU A 395 -16.24 -0.78 20.05
C LEU A 395 -15.03 0.13 19.82
N VAL A 396 -15.24 1.42 19.58
CA VAL A 396 -14.17 2.32 19.11
C VAL A 396 -13.72 3.25 20.22
N THR A 397 -12.55 2.97 20.81
CA THR A 397 -11.91 3.86 21.79
C THR A 397 -10.97 4.85 21.11
N VAL A 398 -11.23 6.15 21.26
CA VAL A 398 -10.30 7.23 20.92
C VAL A 398 -9.69 7.80 22.20
N ARG A 399 -8.41 7.48 22.46
CA ARG A 399 -7.71 7.87 23.70
C ARG A 399 -7.43 9.37 23.81
N GLY A 400 -7.67 10.13 22.75
CA GLY A 400 -7.39 11.56 22.62
C GLY A 400 -8.52 12.28 21.90
N ALA A 401 -8.21 13.36 21.20
CA ALA A 401 -9.23 14.19 20.56
C ALA A 401 -9.66 13.65 19.19
N VAL A 402 -10.91 13.90 18.83
CA VAL A 402 -11.46 13.73 17.48
C VAL A 402 -11.67 15.12 16.88
N ASN A 403 -11.04 15.40 15.74
CA ASN A 403 -11.19 16.66 15.03
C ASN A 403 -11.57 16.40 13.57
N VAL A 404 -12.81 16.72 13.21
CA VAL A 404 -13.34 16.59 11.85
C VAL A 404 -13.50 17.98 11.27
N ASN A 405 -12.86 18.23 10.14
CA ASN A 405 -13.10 19.41 9.31
C ASN A 405 -13.35 18.95 7.88
N THR A 406 -14.59 19.03 7.42
CA THR A 406 -14.95 18.65 6.05
C THR A 406 -14.60 19.73 5.05
N GLY A 407 -14.61 21.01 5.47
CA GLY A 407 -14.42 22.11 4.54
C GLY A 407 -15.72 22.47 3.84
N ALA A 408 -15.66 22.89 2.58
CA ALA A 408 -16.81 23.39 1.84
C ALA A 408 -17.47 22.30 0.99
N GLY A 409 -18.78 22.27 0.93
CA GLY A 409 -19.56 21.21 0.27
C GLY A 409 -20.34 20.41 1.29
N SER A 410 -21.20 19.49 0.84
CA SER A 410 -22.08 18.76 1.74
C SER A 410 -21.28 17.77 2.59
N ALA A 411 -21.57 17.71 3.89
CA ALA A 411 -20.92 16.78 4.81
C ALA A 411 -21.89 15.74 5.37
N ASP A 412 -21.45 14.48 5.46
CA ASP A 412 -22.08 13.46 6.29
C ASP A 412 -21.07 12.98 7.33
N VAL A 413 -21.29 13.36 8.59
CA VAL A 413 -20.43 13.00 9.72
C VAL A 413 -21.23 12.15 10.69
N LEU A 414 -20.78 10.92 10.90
CA LEU A 414 -21.36 9.96 11.81
C LEU A 414 -20.31 9.52 12.84
N VAL A 415 -20.65 9.67 14.11
CA VAL A 415 -19.93 9.11 15.25
C VAL A 415 -20.90 8.19 15.97
N ARG A 416 -20.57 6.90 16.08
CA ARG A 416 -21.40 5.89 16.71
C ARG A 416 -20.58 4.88 17.49
N ASP A 417 -21.14 4.31 18.56
CA ASP A 417 -20.50 3.27 19.37
C ASP A 417 -19.04 3.60 19.78
N ALA A 418 -18.79 4.88 20.09
CA ALA A 418 -17.45 5.41 20.31
C ALA A 418 -17.26 5.90 21.75
N ASP A 419 -16.13 5.54 22.37
CA ASP A 419 -15.64 6.10 23.63
C ASP A 419 -14.49 7.08 23.35
N ILE A 420 -14.79 8.38 23.42
CA ILE A 420 -13.86 9.47 23.12
C ILE A 420 -13.38 10.12 24.43
N HIS A 421 -12.11 9.93 24.75
CA HIS A 421 -11.51 10.45 25.98
C HIS A 421 -11.18 11.96 25.89
N GLY A 422 -10.94 12.46 24.67
CA GLY A 422 -10.61 13.86 24.40
C GLY A 422 -11.83 14.68 23.95
N ALA A 423 -11.55 15.86 23.39
CA ALA A 423 -12.60 16.69 22.80
C ALA A 423 -13.09 16.10 21.46
N LEU A 424 -14.38 16.25 21.19
CA LEU A 424 -15.00 16.00 19.89
C LEU A 424 -15.29 17.34 19.22
N ASN A 425 -14.55 17.67 18.16
CA ASN A 425 -14.74 18.89 17.39
C ASN A 425 -15.12 18.54 15.95
N ILE A 426 -16.30 18.98 15.51
CA ILE A 426 -16.79 18.80 14.13
C ILE A 426 -16.99 20.18 13.52
N THR A 427 -16.41 20.41 12.35
CA THR A 427 -16.54 21.66 11.60
C THR A 427 -16.93 21.35 10.16
N THR A 428 -18.02 21.96 9.72
CA THR A 428 -18.50 21.90 8.34
C THR A 428 -18.64 23.33 7.81
N ASN A 429 -18.73 23.48 6.49
CA ASN A 429 -18.87 24.78 5.84
C ASN A 429 -19.64 24.65 4.51
N SER A 430 -20.74 23.90 4.52
CA SER A 430 -21.54 23.65 3.31
C SER A 430 -22.23 24.93 2.80
N PRO A 431 -22.14 25.24 1.49
CA PRO A 431 -22.78 26.41 0.92
C PRO A 431 -24.30 26.25 0.83
N PHE A 432 -25.02 27.36 0.65
CA PHE A 432 -26.47 27.35 0.41
C PHE A 432 -26.88 26.37 -0.71
N GLY A 433 -27.86 25.52 -0.43
CA GLY A 433 -28.32 24.44 -1.31
C GLY A 433 -27.57 23.11 -1.16
N GLY A 434 -26.52 23.05 -0.32
CA GLY A 434 -25.95 21.80 0.19
C GLY A 434 -26.71 21.31 1.43
N ILE A 435 -26.21 20.23 2.04
CA ILE A 435 -26.73 19.66 3.29
C ILE A 435 -25.53 19.28 4.17
N ASP A 436 -25.57 19.63 5.45
CA ASP A 436 -24.68 19.07 6.46
C ASP A 436 -25.49 18.15 7.38
N LEU A 437 -25.07 16.89 7.52
CA LEU A 437 -25.66 15.94 8.45
C LEU A 437 -24.60 15.51 9.47
N VAL A 438 -24.82 15.84 10.75
CA VAL A 438 -23.95 15.43 11.85
C VAL A 438 -24.75 14.55 12.81
N ARG A 439 -24.32 13.31 12.99
CA ARG A 439 -24.96 12.31 13.84
C ARG A 439 -24.00 11.81 14.90
N ILE A 440 -24.41 11.88 16.17
CA ILE A 440 -23.67 11.32 17.32
C ILE A 440 -24.63 10.37 18.02
N LEU A 441 -24.38 9.07 17.88
CA LEU A 441 -25.26 8.00 18.33
C LEU A 441 -24.50 7.12 19.30
N ASP A 442 -25.13 6.62 20.36
CA ASP A 442 -24.58 5.54 21.20
C ASP A 442 -23.11 5.75 21.66
N SER A 443 -22.73 7.00 21.98
CA SER A 443 -21.32 7.37 22.19
C SER A 443 -21.06 8.02 23.55
N ASP A 444 -19.90 7.76 24.16
CA ASP A 444 -19.38 8.43 25.36
C ASP A 444 -18.32 9.48 24.96
N VAL A 445 -18.54 10.74 25.31
CA VAL A 445 -17.60 11.84 25.07
C VAL A 445 -17.17 12.48 26.39
N ARG A 446 -15.93 12.21 26.80
CA ARG A 446 -15.37 12.66 28.08
C ARG A 446 -14.78 14.06 28.05
N GLY A 447 -14.41 14.54 26.86
CA GLY A 447 -14.00 15.92 26.61
C GLY A 447 -15.17 16.82 26.24
N ALA A 448 -14.89 18.09 25.94
CA ALA A 448 -15.91 18.98 25.42
C ALA A 448 -16.32 18.55 24.01
N MET A 449 -17.62 18.61 23.73
CA MET A 449 -18.19 18.40 22.40
C MET A 449 -18.50 19.75 21.76
N MET A 450 -18.14 19.89 20.50
CA MET A 450 -18.40 21.10 19.73
C MET A 450 -18.67 20.81 18.26
N THR A 451 -19.81 21.28 17.76
CA THR A 451 -20.09 21.37 16.32
C THR A 451 -20.05 22.84 15.87
N ARG A 452 -19.54 23.08 14.66
CA ARG A 452 -19.54 24.39 14.00
C ARG A 452 -19.86 24.25 12.52
N MET A 453 -21.09 24.57 12.14
CA MET A 453 -21.54 24.62 10.75
C MET A 453 -21.40 26.07 10.28
N ASN A 454 -20.29 26.43 9.64
CA ASN A 454 -20.03 27.84 9.27
C ASN A 454 -20.68 28.25 7.93
N GLY A 455 -21.41 27.32 7.33
CA GLY A 455 -21.96 27.40 5.99
C GLY A 455 -23.25 28.22 5.87
N GLY A 456 -23.91 28.04 4.73
CA GLY A 456 -25.25 28.57 4.47
C GLY A 456 -26.27 27.50 4.08
N ALA A 457 -25.92 26.22 4.30
CA ALA A 457 -26.76 25.07 4.03
C ALA A 457 -27.74 24.83 5.17
N ASP A 458 -28.90 24.26 4.83
CA ASP A 458 -29.80 23.67 5.83
C ASP A 458 -29.07 22.46 6.44
N SER A 459 -28.90 22.48 7.76
CA SER A 459 -28.01 21.55 8.46
C SER A 459 -28.73 20.82 9.59
N ASP A 460 -28.43 19.53 9.72
CA ASP A 460 -29.01 18.64 10.72
C ASP A 460 -27.95 18.20 11.74
N VAL A 461 -28.21 18.42 13.03
CA VAL A 461 -27.44 17.82 14.13
C VAL A 461 -28.33 16.90 14.94
N ILE A 462 -28.00 15.61 14.95
CA ILE A 462 -28.75 14.59 15.64
C ILE A 462 -27.87 13.97 16.72
N VAL A 463 -28.35 13.98 17.96
CA VAL A 463 -27.72 13.31 19.11
C VAL A 463 -28.70 12.31 19.70
N ARG A 464 -28.27 11.07 19.91
CA ARG A 464 -29.09 10.01 20.51
C ARG A 464 -28.25 9.10 21.39
N ASP A 465 -28.85 8.59 22.46
CA ASP A 465 -28.29 7.56 23.32
C ASP A 465 -26.83 7.83 23.75
N SER A 466 -26.45 9.11 23.90
CA SER A 466 -25.04 9.51 24.05
C SER A 466 -24.77 10.19 25.39
N ILE A 467 -23.57 9.98 25.94
CA ILE A 467 -23.15 10.54 27.22
C ILE A 467 -22.07 11.61 26.99
N PHE A 468 -22.25 12.79 27.60
CA PHE A 468 -21.32 13.91 27.52
C PHE A 468 -20.90 14.36 28.91
N ASP A 469 -19.63 14.15 29.28
CA ASP A 469 -19.11 14.50 30.62
C ASP A 469 -18.78 15.98 30.79
N ARG A 470 -18.59 16.69 29.68
CA ARG A 470 -18.25 18.11 29.65
C ARG A 470 -19.27 18.86 28.82
N ASN A 471 -18.98 20.13 28.55
CA ASN A 471 -19.89 20.99 27.82
C ASN A 471 -20.11 20.44 26.39
N ALA A 472 -21.36 20.40 25.98
CA ALA A 472 -21.77 20.20 24.59
C ALA A 472 -22.17 21.56 24.01
N THR A 473 -21.58 21.95 22.88
CA THR A 473 -21.86 23.24 22.26
C THR A 473 -22.08 23.07 20.77
N ILE A 474 -23.29 23.37 20.31
CA ILE A 474 -23.68 23.26 18.91
C ILE A 474 -23.80 24.66 18.34
N HIS A 475 -23.10 24.92 17.24
CA HIS A 475 -23.32 26.07 16.39
C HIS A 475 -23.78 25.57 15.04
N THR A 476 -25.03 25.83 14.70
CA THR A 476 -25.51 25.73 13.32
C THR A 476 -25.22 27.05 12.58
N GLY A 477 -25.54 27.09 11.30
CA GLY A 477 -24.97 28.06 10.35
C GLY A 477 -25.95 29.17 9.97
N ASN A 478 -25.93 29.52 8.69
CA ASN A 478 -27.13 30.08 8.08
C ASN A 478 -27.85 28.94 7.36
N GLY A 479 -29.15 29.11 7.09
CA GLY A 479 -29.99 28.05 6.52
C GLY A 479 -31.11 27.74 7.50
N ASP A 480 -32.13 27.01 7.07
CA ASP A 480 -33.16 26.53 8.01
C ASP A 480 -32.62 25.25 8.68
N ASP A 481 -32.06 25.39 9.88
CA ASP A 481 -31.32 24.33 10.56
C ASP A 481 -32.18 23.51 11.54
N LEU A 482 -31.82 22.25 11.76
CA LEU A 482 -32.48 21.33 12.68
C LEU A 482 -31.49 20.71 13.66
N VAL A 483 -31.79 20.84 14.96
CA VAL A 483 -31.09 20.13 16.03
C VAL A 483 -32.06 19.19 16.72
N GLU A 484 -31.74 17.91 16.79
CA GLU A 484 -32.56 16.88 17.42
C GLU A 484 -31.79 16.10 18.48
N PHE A 485 -32.29 16.14 19.70
CA PHE A 485 -31.78 15.36 20.82
C PHE A 485 -32.80 14.30 21.23
N ASP A 486 -32.49 13.04 20.96
CA ASP A 486 -33.22 11.87 21.43
C ASP A 486 -34.73 11.94 21.10
N THR A 487 -35.03 12.03 19.81
CA THR A 487 -36.39 12.20 19.26
C THR A 487 -36.97 10.89 18.69
N ASP A 488 -36.13 9.92 18.37
CA ASP A 488 -36.47 8.70 17.63
C ASP A 488 -36.97 7.58 18.55
N THR A 489 -38.25 7.21 18.39
CA THR A 489 -38.92 6.24 19.26
C THR A 489 -38.63 4.78 18.95
N ASP A 490 -38.04 4.47 17.79
CA ASP A 490 -37.97 3.11 17.28
C ASP A 490 -36.62 2.43 17.53
N VAL A 491 -35.58 3.19 17.88
CA VAL A 491 -34.20 2.70 18.03
C VAL A 491 -33.52 3.04 19.35
N SER A 492 -34.10 3.91 20.20
CA SER A 492 -33.47 4.33 21.45
C SER A 492 -33.57 3.26 22.54
N SER A 493 -32.43 2.97 23.14
CA SER A 493 -32.20 2.00 24.21
C SER A 493 -31.86 2.66 25.55
N ILE A 494 -31.30 3.87 25.53
CA ILE A 494 -30.91 4.66 26.70
C ILE A 494 -31.16 6.16 26.47
N PHE A 495 -31.20 6.91 27.56
CA PHE A 495 -31.25 8.37 27.51
C PHE A 495 -29.89 8.93 27.10
N SER A 496 -29.89 9.99 26.30
CA SER A 496 -28.76 10.90 26.20
C SER A 496 -28.52 11.60 27.54
N VAL A 497 -27.27 11.70 28.01
CA VAL A 497 -26.91 12.29 29.31
C VAL A 497 -25.92 13.44 29.13
N PHE A 498 -26.25 14.60 29.69
CA PHE A 498 -25.42 15.80 29.62
C PHE A 498 -24.98 16.24 31.02
N HIS A 499 -23.73 15.97 31.38
CA HIS A 499 -23.15 16.39 32.66
C HIS A 499 -22.72 17.86 32.69
N GLY A 500 -22.28 18.39 31.53
CA GLY A 500 -21.84 19.77 31.38
C GLY A 500 -22.93 20.72 30.88
N TYR A 501 -22.53 21.95 30.56
CA TYR A 501 -23.42 22.93 29.94
C TYR A 501 -23.76 22.52 28.51
N VAL A 502 -25.04 22.58 28.15
CA VAL A 502 -25.52 22.44 26.78
C VAL A 502 -25.79 23.84 26.25
N ARG A 503 -25.15 24.19 25.13
CA ARG A 503 -25.37 25.46 24.43
C ARG A 503 -25.70 25.17 22.98
N VAL A 504 -26.81 25.69 22.49
CA VAL A 504 -27.22 25.58 21.09
C VAL A 504 -27.35 27.00 20.53
N TYR A 505 -26.62 27.27 19.45
CA TYR A 505 -26.69 28.52 18.70
C TYR A 505 -27.20 28.17 17.31
N LEU A 506 -28.44 28.56 17.01
CA LEU A 506 -29.15 28.18 15.80
C LEU A 506 -28.79 29.06 14.58
N GLY A 507 -28.34 30.28 14.82
CA GLY A 507 -27.69 31.07 13.76
C GLY A 507 -28.68 31.92 12.99
N ALA A 508 -28.75 31.78 11.67
CA ALA A 508 -29.63 32.61 10.84
C ALA A 508 -30.48 31.76 9.89
N GLY A 509 -31.79 31.84 10.04
CA GLY A 509 -32.75 30.98 9.34
C GLY A 509 -34.00 30.81 10.18
N ASN A 510 -34.91 29.94 9.76
CA ASN A 510 -36.02 29.53 10.61
C ASN A 510 -35.70 28.18 11.24
N ASP A 511 -35.04 28.23 12.38
CA ASP A 511 -34.38 27.06 12.93
C ASP A 511 -35.26 26.32 13.93
N ILE A 512 -34.98 25.03 14.11
CA ILE A 512 -35.73 24.16 15.01
C ILE A 512 -34.78 23.42 15.95
N PHE A 513 -35.06 23.48 17.25
CA PHE A 513 -34.47 22.58 18.23
C PHE A 513 -35.55 21.68 18.85
N LEU A 514 -35.37 20.36 18.72
CA LEU A 514 -36.21 19.32 19.30
C LEU A 514 -35.44 18.55 20.36
N ALA A 515 -36.03 18.35 21.53
CA ALA A 515 -35.48 17.49 22.57
C ALA A 515 -36.56 16.57 23.18
N GLY A 516 -36.32 15.25 23.13
CA GLY A 516 -37.26 14.21 23.55
C GLY A 516 -38.25 13.82 22.45
N SER A 517 -39.15 12.87 22.75
CA SER A 517 -40.10 12.31 21.77
C SER A 517 -41.57 12.70 22.01
N ASN A 518 -42.37 12.68 20.94
CA ASN A 518 -43.83 12.81 20.98
C ASN A 518 -44.50 11.82 19.99
N PRO A 519 -45.22 10.78 20.47
CA PRO A 519 -45.57 10.54 21.88
C PRO A 519 -44.35 10.19 22.74
N ALA A 520 -44.45 10.48 24.04
CA ALA A 520 -43.39 10.16 24.99
C ALA A 520 -43.18 8.63 25.09
N VAL A 521 -41.93 8.19 24.97
CA VAL A 521 -41.49 6.81 25.13
C VAL A 521 -40.47 6.76 26.25
N ASN A 522 -40.61 5.81 27.18
CA ASN A 522 -39.82 5.75 28.42
C ASN A 522 -38.31 5.52 28.23
N THR A 523 -37.87 5.06 27.06
CA THR A 523 -36.46 4.84 26.73
C THR A 523 -35.82 5.99 25.96
N VAL A 524 -36.61 6.92 25.42
CA VAL A 524 -36.17 7.94 24.44
C VAL A 524 -36.14 9.30 25.10
N GLY A 525 -34.97 9.88 25.42
CA GLY A 525 -34.93 11.08 26.26
C GLY A 525 -33.56 11.66 26.60
N ASN A 526 -33.56 12.77 27.32
CA ASN A 526 -32.35 13.47 27.74
C ASN A 526 -32.29 13.69 29.27
N ASP A 527 -31.14 13.45 29.91
CA ASP A 527 -30.84 13.83 31.29
C ASP A 527 -29.87 15.03 31.31
N PHE A 528 -30.42 16.24 31.44
CA PHE A 528 -29.66 17.48 31.51
C PHE A 528 -29.27 17.80 32.96
N ARG A 529 -28.06 17.39 33.36
CA ARG A 529 -27.52 17.70 34.69
C ARG A 529 -26.84 19.06 34.77
N GLY A 530 -26.50 19.65 33.63
CA GLY A 530 -26.00 21.00 33.48
C GLY A 530 -27.06 22.00 32.99
N TYR A 531 -26.63 23.25 32.77
CA TYR A 531 -27.47 24.32 32.23
C TYR A 531 -27.73 24.12 30.74
N VAL A 532 -28.95 24.41 30.27
CA VAL A 532 -29.28 24.42 28.83
C VAL A 532 -29.59 25.84 28.39
N ASP A 533 -28.88 26.31 27.37
CA ASP A 533 -28.98 27.66 26.82
C ASP A 533 -29.14 27.59 25.30
N VAL A 534 -30.24 28.13 24.76
CA VAL A 534 -30.54 28.13 23.32
C VAL A 534 -30.66 29.56 22.81
N HIS A 535 -29.88 29.87 21.78
CA HIS A 535 -29.87 31.14 21.08
C HIS A 535 -30.40 30.92 19.67
N GLY A 536 -31.56 31.49 19.35
CA GLY A 536 -32.15 31.40 18.01
C GLY A 536 -31.28 32.13 17.00
N GLY A 537 -31.12 33.44 17.21
CA GLY A 537 -30.31 34.28 16.34
C GLY A 537 -31.19 35.11 15.43
N ALA A 538 -31.01 35.00 14.11
CA ALA A 538 -31.73 35.84 13.14
C ALA A 538 -32.71 35.02 12.30
N GLY A 539 -33.99 35.08 12.64
CA GLY A 539 -35.07 34.54 11.82
C GLY A 539 -36.28 34.17 12.68
N TYR A 540 -36.89 33.01 12.46
CA TYR A 540 -38.03 32.55 13.24
C TYR A 540 -37.75 31.18 13.86
N ASP A 541 -37.26 31.20 15.10
CA ASP A 541 -36.67 30.04 15.73
C ASP A 541 -37.63 29.41 16.75
N ARG A 542 -37.72 28.08 16.70
CA ARG A 542 -38.66 27.31 17.51
C ARG A 542 -37.95 26.24 18.31
N VAL A 543 -38.25 26.23 19.61
CA VAL A 543 -37.73 25.23 20.54
C VAL A 543 -38.88 24.39 21.07
N TYR A 544 -38.74 23.08 20.96
CA TYR A 544 -39.71 22.10 21.44
C TYR A 544 -39.04 21.18 22.46
N PHE A 545 -39.36 21.38 23.74
CA PHE A 545 -39.08 20.39 24.78
C PHE A 545 -40.34 19.57 24.98
N MET A 546 -40.35 18.33 24.49
CA MET A 546 -41.59 17.54 24.45
C MET A 546 -42.06 17.15 25.90
N ASP A 547 -43.29 17.53 26.30
CA ASP A 547 -43.94 17.53 27.65
C ASP A 547 -44.79 16.25 27.99
N PRO A 548 -45.37 15.97 29.20
CA PRO A 548 -44.91 15.87 30.62
C PRO A 548 -44.83 14.44 31.21
N ALA A 549 -45.12 13.37 30.46
CA ALA A 549 -44.91 11.99 30.98
C ALA A 549 -43.41 11.58 30.98
N TYR A 550 -42.57 12.58 30.65
CA TYR A 550 -41.14 12.75 30.49
C TYR A 550 -40.56 12.10 29.26
N ASN A 551 -39.60 12.82 28.66
CA ASN A 551 -38.26 12.25 28.77
C ASN A 551 -37.09 13.25 28.76
N ASN A 552 -37.30 14.53 29.10
CA ASN A 552 -36.20 15.42 29.50
C ASN A 552 -36.18 15.54 31.04
N ILE A 553 -35.04 15.25 31.68
CA ILE A 553 -34.85 15.30 33.13
C ILE A 553 -33.90 16.46 33.47
N PHE A 554 -34.27 17.27 34.47
CA PHE A 554 -33.44 18.36 34.98
C PHE A 554 -33.20 18.23 36.49
N PRO A 555 -32.26 17.37 36.93
CA PRO A 555 -32.08 17.05 38.35
C PRO A 555 -31.70 18.25 39.24
N GLY A 556 -31.13 19.31 38.65
CA GLY A 556 -30.71 20.54 39.33
C GLY A 556 -31.77 21.64 39.44
N GLY A 557 -33.02 21.38 38.98
CA GLY A 557 -34.03 22.41 38.70
C GLY A 557 -34.03 22.76 37.20
N GLU A 558 -34.88 23.71 36.76
CA GLU A 558 -35.03 24.15 35.37
C GLU A 558 -34.18 25.41 35.05
N PRO A 559 -32.84 25.37 34.98
CA PRO A 559 -32.07 26.54 34.61
C PRO A 559 -31.96 26.57 33.09
N LEU A 560 -33.06 27.01 32.47
CA LEU A 560 -33.21 27.18 31.03
C LEU A 560 -33.12 28.67 30.67
N ALA A 561 -32.32 29.01 29.67
CA ALA A 561 -32.41 30.31 28.98
C ALA A 561 -32.66 30.11 27.50
N PHE A 562 -33.65 30.84 26.99
CA PHE A 562 -34.03 30.83 25.59
C PHE A 562 -34.07 32.25 25.07
N THR A 563 -33.42 32.47 23.93
CA THR A 563 -33.55 33.69 23.15
C THR A 563 -34.07 33.33 21.76
N THR A 564 -35.32 32.87 21.72
CA THR A 564 -36.06 32.41 20.53
C THR A 564 -37.47 33.00 20.50
N GLU A 565 -38.12 32.95 19.34
CA GLU A 565 -39.47 33.48 19.12
C GLU A 565 -40.53 32.62 19.80
N GLU A 566 -40.39 31.29 19.74
CA GLU A 566 -41.33 30.36 20.39
C GLU A 566 -40.59 29.25 21.17
N VAL A 567 -41.14 28.93 22.34
CA VAL A 567 -40.71 27.82 23.19
C VAL A 567 -41.96 27.07 23.63
N TYR A 568 -42.01 25.76 23.34
CA TYR A 568 -43.13 24.86 23.64
C TYR A 568 -42.74 23.78 24.64
#